data_AF-A0A1S4ERC4-F1
#
_entry.id   AF-A0A1S4ERC4-F1
#
_cell.length_a   1.000
_cell.length_b   1.000
_cell.length_c   1.000
_cell.angle_alpha   90.00
_cell.angle_beta   90.00
_cell.angle_gamma   90.00
#
_symmetry.space_group_name_H-M   'P 1'
#
loop_
_entity.id
_entity.type
_entity.pdbx_description
1 polymer ?
#
loop_
_entity_poly.entity_id
_entity_poly.type
_entity_poly.pdbx_seq_one_letter_code
_entity_poly.pdbx_strand_id
1 'polypeptide(L)'
;LRHNDNPPVQKGKSKSAEDLVDRQLPELLFHMEELRLLVRKYSQVLQRYYVQYLAGYDAVSLHHGMQSLSVCPEDESIILSSLYNVIASLSVKQVEDNEVFDFRALRLDWFRLQAYTSVGKASLNLAEHKELASLIDTIGFHTKMVDYLDELLVETSDLSIFCFYSKMFEDQFHMCLEFPAQNRYIIAFPLICNHFQNCTHELCPEERHHIRERSLSVVNIFLEEMSKEAKNIITTICDEQCTLSDKLLPKHCAG
;
A
#
# COMPACT_ATOMS: atom_id res chain seq x y z
N LEU A 1 6.29 -16.14 2.98
CA LEU A 1 5.34 -16.45 4.08
C LEU A 1 4.75 -17.86 3.94
N ARG A 2 3.63 -18.08 3.23
CA ARG A 2 2.92 -19.38 3.22
C ARG A 2 3.76 -20.63 2.92
N HIS A 3 4.68 -20.54 1.95
CA HIS A 3 5.54 -21.67 1.57
C HIS A 3 6.65 -21.94 2.57
N ASN A 4 7.06 -20.94 3.36
CA ASN A 4 8.03 -21.14 4.42
C ASN A 4 7.38 -21.95 5.56
N ASP A 5 6.14 -21.59 5.93
CA ASP A 5 5.35 -22.29 6.94
C ASP A 5 4.85 -23.67 6.47
N ASN A 6 4.60 -23.81 5.16
CA ASN A 6 4.10 -25.04 4.53
C ASN A 6 4.97 -25.39 3.32
N PRO A 7 6.18 -25.94 3.53
CA PRO A 7 7.10 -26.25 2.44
C PRO A 7 6.54 -27.37 1.54
N PRO A 8 6.70 -27.27 0.21
CA PRO A 8 6.19 -28.27 -0.70
C PRO A 8 6.90 -29.62 -0.50
N VAL A 9 6.12 -30.70 -0.38
CA VAL A 9 6.64 -32.07 -0.28
C VAL A 9 7.14 -32.52 -1.65
N GLN A 10 8.43 -32.32 -1.95
CA GLN A 10 9.04 -32.88 -3.16
C GLN A 10 9.48 -34.33 -2.93
N LYS A 11 9.08 -35.25 -3.82
CA LYS A 11 9.58 -36.62 -3.86
C LYS A 11 11.07 -36.60 -4.21
N GLY A 12 11.94 -36.79 -3.23
CA GLY A 12 13.36 -37.14 -3.43
C GLY A 12 14.41 -36.21 -2.83
N LYS A 13 14.07 -34.97 -2.46
CA LYS A 13 14.93 -34.07 -1.66
C LYS A 13 14.06 -33.12 -0.84
N SER A 14 14.17 -33.13 0.48
CA SER A 14 13.57 -32.08 1.30
C SER A 14 14.28 -30.76 0.98
N LYS A 15 13.59 -29.77 0.41
CA LYS A 15 14.10 -28.39 0.48
C LYS A 15 14.13 -28.01 1.95
N SER A 16 15.26 -27.46 2.39
CA SER A 16 15.40 -27.04 3.77
C SER A 16 14.51 -25.81 3.99
N ALA A 17 13.98 -25.61 5.20
CA ALA A 17 13.28 -24.37 5.53
C ALA A 17 14.20 -23.13 5.35
N GLU A 18 15.52 -23.32 5.44
CA GLU A 18 16.53 -22.29 5.20
C GLU A 18 16.52 -21.77 3.75
N ASP A 19 16.18 -22.62 2.77
CA ASP A 19 16.09 -22.23 1.35
C ASP A 19 14.98 -21.17 1.11
N LEU A 20 14.06 -21.01 2.05
CA LEU A 20 12.91 -20.10 1.98
C LEU A 20 13.02 -18.94 2.97
N VAL A 21 14.18 -18.75 3.60
CA VAL A 21 14.46 -17.60 4.47
C VAL A 21 15.05 -16.48 3.63
N ASP A 22 14.37 -15.33 3.63
CA ASP A 22 14.87 -14.12 2.99
C ASP A 22 15.44 -13.16 4.05
N ARG A 23 16.77 -13.03 4.06
CA ARG A 23 17.47 -12.14 5.01
C ARG A 23 17.34 -10.66 4.66
N GLN A 24 16.87 -10.32 3.46
CA GLN A 24 16.68 -8.94 2.98
C GLN A 24 15.21 -8.52 3.00
N LEU A 25 14.32 -9.38 3.51
CA LEU A 25 12.91 -9.04 3.68
C LEU A 25 12.70 -7.71 4.45
N PRO A 26 13.43 -7.40 5.54
CA PRO A 26 13.25 -6.12 6.24
C PRO A 26 13.42 -4.89 5.35
N GLU A 27 14.42 -4.91 4.45
CA GLU A 27 14.67 -3.84 3.48
C GLU A 27 13.51 -3.66 2.51
N LEU A 28 12.97 -4.76 1.98
CA LEU A 28 11.79 -4.73 1.11
C LEU A 28 10.58 -4.13 1.84
N LEU A 29 10.31 -4.61 3.05
CA LEU A 29 9.20 -4.14 3.88
C LEU A 29 9.31 -2.63 4.19
N PHE A 30 10.52 -2.16 4.50
CA PHE A 30 10.78 -0.76 4.76
C PHE A 30 10.49 0.12 3.54
N HIS A 31 10.99 -0.24 2.36
CA HIS A 31 10.74 0.54 1.16
C HIS A 31 9.28 0.52 0.72
N MET A 32 8.54 -0.56 0.99
CA MET A 32 7.08 -0.57 0.81
C MET A 32 6.41 0.48 1.71
N GLU A 33 6.77 0.56 2.99
CA GLU A 33 6.24 1.59 3.90
C GLU A 33 6.67 3.00 3.52
N GLU A 34 7.89 3.21 3.03
CA GLU A 34 8.33 4.52 2.52
C GLU A 34 7.47 4.97 1.33
N LEU A 35 7.19 4.09 0.37
CA LEU A 35 6.33 4.41 -0.77
C LEU A 35 4.91 4.78 -0.29
N ARG A 36 4.35 4.02 0.66
CA ARG A 36 3.04 4.32 1.25
C ARG A 36 3.04 5.69 1.94
N LEU A 37 4.08 6.01 2.69
CA LEU A 37 4.23 7.30 3.35
C LEU A 37 4.33 8.45 2.33
N LEU A 38 5.11 8.28 1.27
CA LEU A 38 5.25 9.29 0.22
C LEU A 38 3.92 9.57 -0.48
N VAL A 39 3.14 8.55 -0.81
CA VAL A 39 1.80 8.71 -1.41
C VAL A 39 0.87 9.51 -0.49
N ARG A 40 0.84 9.19 0.81
CA ARG A 40 0.01 9.94 1.78
C ARG A 40 0.49 11.38 1.97
N LYS A 41 1.80 11.57 2.11
CA LYS A 41 2.41 12.89 2.35
C LYS A 41 2.22 13.83 1.16
N TYR A 42 2.29 13.30 -0.06
CA TYR A 42 2.19 14.07 -1.30
C TYR A 42 0.87 13.83 -2.03
N SER A 43 -0.20 13.44 -1.32
CA SER A 43 -1.52 13.16 -1.89
C SER A 43 -2.08 14.33 -2.71
N GLN A 44 -1.95 15.57 -2.22
CA GLN A 44 -2.36 16.77 -2.95
C GLN A 44 -1.61 16.98 -4.27
N VAL A 45 -0.33 16.55 -4.35
CA VAL A 45 0.44 16.62 -5.59
C VAL A 45 -0.13 15.67 -6.63
N LEU A 46 -0.47 14.44 -6.22
CA LEU A 46 -1.13 13.45 -7.07
C LEU A 46 -2.52 13.94 -7.50
N GLN A 47 -3.33 14.40 -6.54
CA GLN A 47 -4.67 14.96 -6.80
C GLN A 47 -4.60 16.09 -7.84
N ARG A 48 -3.72 17.08 -7.63
CA ARG A 48 -3.54 18.21 -8.55
C ARG A 48 -3.20 17.73 -9.95
N TYR A 49 -2.24 16.82 -10.08
CA TYR A 49 -1.81 16.29 -11.37
C TYR A 49 -2.97 15.57 -12.08
N TYR A 50 -3.66 14.65 -11.40
CA TYR A 50 -4.71 13.85 -12.04
C TYR A 50 -5.99 14.64 -12.28
N VAL A 51 -6.31 15.66 -11.48
CA VAL A 51 -7.39 16.62 -11.79
C VAL A 51 -7.10 17.36 -13.10
N GLN A 52 -5.87 17.83 -13.31
CA GLN A 52 -5.48 18.47 -14.57
C GLN A 52 -5.53 17.50 -15.74
N TYR A 53 -5.11 16.24 -15.52
CA TYR A 53 -5.15 15.20 -16.55
C TYR A 53 -6.59 14.88 -16.96
N LEU A 54 -7.46 14.67 -15.98
CA LEU A 54 -8.88 14.36 -16.17
C LEU A 54 -9.60 15.46 -16.94
N ALA A 55 -9.46 16.72 -16.51
CA ALA A 55 -10.14 17.86 -17.14
C ALA A 55 -9.53 18.26 -18.49
N GLY A 56 -8.20 18.12 -18.63
CA GLY A 56 -7.46 18.62 -19.79
C GLY A 56 -7.37 17.62 -20.94
N TYR A 57 -6.94 16.39 -20.67
CA TYR A 57 -6.69 15.37 -21.71
C TYR A 57 -7.82 14.35 -21.79
N ASP A 58 -8.22 13.77 -20.66
CA ASP A 58 -9.16 12.66 -20.66
C ASP A 58 -10.55 13.11 -21.09
N ALA A 59 -11.02 14.27 -20.60
CA ALA A 59 -12.28 14.86 -21.01
C ALA A 59 -12.36 15.05 -22.53
N VAL A 60 -11.30 15.59 -23.13
CA VAL A 60 -11.22 15.83 -24.58
C VAL A 60 -11.20 14.50 -25.35
N SER A 61 -10.39 13.54 -24.89
CA SER A 61 -10.29 12.22 -25.52
C SER A 61 -11.60 11.45 -25.43
N LEU A 62 -12.29 11.49 -24.28
CA LEU A 62 -13.57 10.85 -24.07
C LEU A 62 -14.64 11.47 -24.96
N HIS A 63 -14.67 12.80 -25.06
CA HIS A 63 -15.60 13.51 -25.94
C HIS A 63 -15.45 13.07 -27.41
N HIS A 64 -14.22 12.98 -27.92
CA HIS A 64 -13.96 12.46 -29.26
C HIS A 64 -14.38 10.99 -29.40
N GLY A 65 -14.08 10.16 -28.40
CA GLY A 65 -14.50 8.75 -28.37
C GLY A 65 -16.03 8.61 -28.45
N MET A 66 -16.77 9.43 -27.71
CA MET A 66 -18.24 9.47 -27.75
C MET A 66 -18.77 9.88 -29.11
N GLN A 67 -18.17 10.88 -29.77
CA GLN A 67 -18.58 11.33 -31.11
C GLN A 67 -18.33 10.29 -32.21
N SER A 68 -17.40 9.37 -31.99
CA SER A 68 -17.10 8.29 -32.95
C SER A 68 -18.12 7.15 -32.95
N LEU A 69 -19.02 7.11 -31.96
CA LEU A 69 -20.06 6.09 -31.85
C LEU A 69 -21.17 6.34 -32.87
N SER A 70 -21.40 5.38 -33.77
CA SER A 70 -22.47 5.46 -34.77
C SER A 70 -23.85 5.19 -34.18
N VAL A 71 -23.94 4.34 -33.15
CA VAL A 71 -25.17 3.99 -32.43
C VAL A 71 -24.85 3.94 -30.94
N CYS A 72 -25.58 4.72 -30.16
CA CYS A 72 -25.51 4.72 -28.70
C CYS A 72 -26.94 4.92 -28.16
N PRO A 73 -27.51 3.92 -27.44
CA PRO A 73 -28.84 4.09 -26.85
C PRO A 73 -28.84 5.15 -25.74
N GLU A 74 -30.04 5.56 -25.33
CA GLU A 74 -30.23 6.69 -24.42
C GLU A 74 -29.53 6.48 -23.06
N ASP A 75 -29.69 5.30 -22.45
CA ASP A 75 -29.11 4.99 -21.14
C ASP A 75 -27.57 5.04 -21.16
N GLU A 76 -26.93 4.45 -22.16
CA GLU A 76 -25.48 4.49 -22.35
C GLU A 76 -24.99 5.91 -22.65
N SER A 77 -25.74 6.68 -23.44
CA SER A 77 -25.42 8.07 -23.77
C SER A 77 -25.49 8.98 -22.54
N ILE A 78 -26.49 8.78 -21.68
CA ILE A 78 -26.61 9.48 -20.40
C ILE A 78 -25.40 9.18 -19.51
N ILE A 79 -25.00 7.90 -19.39
CA ILE A 79 -23.83 7.52 -18.60
C ILE A 79 -22.57 8.19 -19.17
N LEU A 80 -22.27 8.00 -20.46
CA LEU A 80 -21.06 8.56 -21.09
C LEU A 80 -20.99 10.09 -20.94
N SER A 81 -22.12 10.78 -21.14
CA SER A 81 -22.23 12.22 -20.95
C SER A 81 -22.01 12.64 -19.49
N SER A 82 -22.54 11.86 -18.54
CA SER A 82 -22.31 12.07 -17.10
C SER A 82 -20.82 11.92 -16.76
N LEU A 83 -20.16 10.85 -17.21
CA LEU A 83 -18.72 10.63 -17.00
C LEU A 83 -17.91 11.81 -17.53
N TYR A 84 -18.18 12.24 -18.77
CA TYR A 84 -17.54 13.40 -19.40
C TYR A 84 -17.74 14.69 -18.60
N ASN A 85 -18.98 15.02 -18.24
CA ASN A 85 -19.30 16.24 -17.52
C ASN A 85 -18.60 16.31 -16.16
N VAL A 86 -18.55 15.18 -15.43
CA VAL A 86 -17.84 15.10 -14.15
C VAL A 86 -16.37 15.45 -14.34
N ILE A 87 -15.65 14.78 -15.23
CA ILE A 87 -14.20 14.99 -15.39
C ILE A 87 -13.87 16.34 -16.02
N ALA A 88 -14.71 16.84 -16.94
CA ALA A 88 -14.53 18.15 -17.58
C ALA A 88 -14.77 19.32 -16.62
N SER A 89 -15.59 19.13 -15.58
CA SER A 89 -15.88 20.15 -14.57
C SER A 89 -14.78 20.33 -13.52
N LEU A 90 -13.80 19.42 -13.47
CA LEU A 90 -12.75 19.46 -12.47
C LEU A 90 -11.81 20.64 -12.67
N SER A 91 -11.31 21.19 -11.56
CA SER A 91 -10.31 22.24 -11.60
C SER A 91 -9.33 22.15 -10.43
N VAL A 92 -8.12 22.65 -10.67
CA VAL A 92 -7.05 22.72 -9.65
C VAL A 92 -7.48 23.50 -8.42
N LYS A 93 -8.38 24.47 -8.57
CA LYS A 93 -8.91 25.27 -7.46
C LYS A 93 -9.57 24.39 -6.39
N GLN A 94 -10.28 23.34 -6.80
CA GLN A 94 -10.92 22.40 -5.87
C GLN A 94 -9.90 21.68 -5.01
N VAL A 95 -8.71 21.38 -5.56
CA VAL A 95 -7.60 20.78 -4.80
C VAL A 95 -6.99 21.79 -3.84
N GLU A 96 -6.79 23.03 -4.28
CA GLU A 96 -6.27 24.13 -3.44
C GLU A 96 -7.22 24.47 -2.28
N ASP A 97 -8.53 24.37 -2.51
CA ASP A 97 -9.59 24.57 -1.54
C ASP A 97 -9.84 23.33 -0.64
N ASN A 98 -9.08 22.24 -0.85
CA ASN A 98 -9.23 20.95 -0.13
C ASN A 98 -10.65 20.37 -0.20
N GLU A 99 -11.30 20.47 -1.36
CA GLU A 99 -12.58 19.81 -1.59
C GLU A 99 -12.46 18.29 -1.45
N VAL A 100 -13.49 17.67 -0.90
CA VAL A 100 -13.59 16.21 -0.81
C VAL A 100 -14.19 15.71 -2.12
N PHE A 101 -13.37 15.05 -2.94
CA PHE A 101 -13.81 14.41 -4.17
C PHE A 101 -14.51 13.08 -3.88
N ASP A 102 -15.50 12.73 -4.70
CA ASP A 102 -16.16 11.41 -4.66
C ASP A 102 -16.54 10.97 -6.08
N PHE A 103 -15.80 10.00 -6.60
CA PHE A 103 -15.98 9.42 -7.92
C PHE A 103 -16.50 7.98 -7.85
N ARG A 104 -17.06 7.54 -6.71
CA ARG A 104 -17.64 6.20 -6.58
C ARG A 104 -18.78 5.99 -7.57
N ALA A 105 -19.64 6.99 -7.75
CA ALA A 105 -20.73 6.95 -8.73
C ALA A 105 -20.19 6.79 -10.17
N LEU A 106 -19.19 7.58 -10.55
CA LEU A 106 -18.52 7.50 -11.86
C LEU A 106 -17.96 6.09 -12.11
N ARG A 107 -17.20 5.54 -11.16
CA ARG A 107 -16.61 4.19 -11.28
C ARG A 107 -17.68 3.10 -11.35
N LEU A 108 -18.79 3.25 -10.62
CA LEU A 108 -19.90 2.30 -10.66
C LEU A 108 -20.69 2.41 -11.96
N ASP A 109 -20.87 3.60 -12.51
CA ASP A 109 -21.53 3.81 -13.80
C ASP A 109 -20.68 3.26 -14.95
N TRP A 110 -19.35 3.34 -14.87
CA TRP A 110 -18.49 2.61 -15.79
C TRP A 110 -18.72 1.10 -15.70
N PHE A 111 -18.79 0.54 -14.49
CA PHE A 111 -19.10 -0.88 -14.30
C PHE A 111 -20.47 -1.25 -14.92
N ARG A 112 -21.50 -0.42 -14.72
CA ARG A 112 -22.82 -0.62 -15.33
C ARG A 112 -22.75 -0.58 -16.85
N LEU A 113 -22.03 0.38 -17.41
CA LEU A 113 -21.86 0.50 -18.85
C LEU A 113 -21.18 -0.74 -19.44
N GLN A 114 -20.15 -1.29 -18.79
CA GLN A 114 -19.55 -2.57 -19.18
C GLN A 114 -20.60 -3.69 -19.22
N ALA A 115 -21.46 -3.79 -18.22
CA ALA A 115 -22.52 -4.79 -18.16
C ALA A 115 -23.56 -4.61 -19.30
N TYR A 116 -23.96 -3.38 -19.60
CA TYR A 116 -24.93 -3.08 -20.67
C TYR A 116 -24.38 -3.40 -22.06
N THR A 117 -23.08 -3.16 -22.26
CA THR A 117 -22.45 -3.20 -23.58
C THR A 117 -21.69 -4.51 -23.87
N SER A 118 -21.66 -5.45 -22.92
CA SER A 118 -20.94 -6.72 -23.05
C SER A 118 -21.87 -7.95 -23.15
N VAL A 119 -23.19 -7.74 -23.24
CA VAL A 119 -24.15 -8.83 -23.52
C VAL A 119 -24.27 -9.08 -25.03
N GLY A 120 -24.53 -10.32 -25.44
CA GLY A 120 -24.42 -10.75 -26.84
C GLY A 120 -25.36 -10.08 -27.86
N LYS A 121 -26.33 -9.26 -27.43
CA LYS A 121 -27.22 -8.47 -28.30
C LYS A 121 -27.28 -6.99 -27.88
N ALA A 122 -26.21 -6.49 -27.25
CA ALA A 122 -26.11 -5.09 -26.89
C ALA A 122 -26.15 -4.22 -28.16
N SER A 123 -26.86 -3.08 -28.10
CA SER A 123 -26.93 -2.15 -29.23
C SER A 123 -25.61 -1.39 -29.42
N LEU A 124 -24.90 -1.13 -28.33
CA LEU A 124 -23.51 -0.69 -28.31
C LEU A 124 -22.66 -1.86 -27.80
N ASN A 125 -21.73 -2.36 -28.62
CA ASN A 125 -20.89 -3.51 -28.27
C ASN A 125 -19.48 -3.07 -27.90
N LEU A 126 -19.11 -3.20 -26.62
CA LEU A 126 -17.80 -2.77 -26.12
C LEU A 126 -16.63 -3.52 -26.77
N ALA A 127 -16.84 -4.76 -27.20
CA ALA A 127 -15.81 -5.56 -27.86
C ALA A 127 -15.37 -4.96 -29.22
N GLU A 128 -16.23 -4.16 -29.83
CA GLU A 128 -15.96 -3.42 -31.08
C GLU A 128 -15.33 -2.05 -30.81
N HIS A 129 -15.40 -1.55 -29.56
CA HIS A 129 -14.91 -0.24 -29.13
C HIS A 129 -13.84 -0.33 -28.03
N LYS A 130 -12.83 -1.19 -28.23
CA LYS A 130 -11.78 -1.47 -27.23
C LYS A 130 -10.96 -0.25 -26.80
N GLU A 131 -10.72 0.69 -27.71
CA GLU A 131 -9.97 1.92 -27.39
C GLU A 131 -10.76 2.80 -26.42
N LEU A 132 -12.08 2.93 -26.62
CA LEU A 132 -12.95 3.64 -25.69
C LEU A 132 -12.99 2.94 -24.32
N ALA A 133 -13.07 1.61 -24.30
CA ALA A 133 -13.04 0.85 -23.06
C ALA A 133 -11.73 1.10 -22.28
N SER A 134 -10.58 0.99 -22.97
CA SER A 134 -9.27 1.22 -22.36
C SER A 134 -9.07 2.66 -21.89
N LEU A 135 -9.65 3.63 -22.61
CA LEU A 135 -9.67 5.02 -22.18
C LEU A 135 -10.46 5.17 -20.88
N ILE A 136 -11.67 4.62 -20.79
CA ILE A 136 -12.51 4.74 -19.59
C ILE A 136 -11.90 3.97 -18.40
N ASP A 137 -11.22 2.85 -18.62
CA ASP A 137 -10.44 2.16 -17.58
C ASP A 137 -9.31 3.06 -17.05
N THR A 138 -8.61 3.75 -17.95
CA THR A 138 -7.54 4.70 -17.60
C THR A 138 -8.12 5.89 -16.80
N ILE A 139 -9.26 6.43 -17.23
CA ILE A 139 -10.01 7.45 -16.48
C ILE A 139 -10.38 6.92 -15.09
N GLY A 140 -10.89 5.70 -15.00
CA GLY A 140 -11.20 5.03 -13.73
C GLY A 140 -10.00 5.00 -12.80
N PHE A 141 -8.81 4.66 -13.31
CA PHE A 141 -7.56 4.73 -12.55
C PHE A 141 -7.20 6.17 -12.14
N HIS A 142 -7.27 7.14 -13.05
CA HIS A 142 -7.00 8.55 -12.76
C HIS A 142 -7.93 9.11 -11.67
N THR A 143 -9.21 8.73 -11.65
CA THR A 143 -10.12 9.13 -10.56
C THR A 143 -9.67 8.56 -9.21
N LYS A 144 -9.19 7.30 -9.15
CA LYS A 144 -8.67 6.70 -7.91
C LYS A 144 -7.46 7.47 -7.35
N MET A 145 -6.66 8.09 -8.22
CA MET A 145 -5.54 8.94 -7.80
C MET A 145 -5.98 10.24 -7.12
N VAL A 146 -7.27 10.59 -7.23
CA VAL A 146 -7.85 11.80 -6.66
C VAL A 146 -8.58 11.51 -5.36
N ASP A 147 -9.46 10.49 -5.33
CA ASP A 147 -10.38 10.24 -4.20
C ASP A 147 -10.21 8.89 -3.50
N TYR A 148 -9.28 8.04 -3.92
CA TYR A 148 -9.21 6.63 -3.49
C TYR A 148 -7.78 6.16 -3.16
N LEU A 149 -6.90 7.10 -2.79
CA LEU A 149 -5.49 6.82 -2.56
C LEU A 149 -5.27 5.88 -1.36
N ASP A 150 -6.00 6.07 -0.26
CA ASP A 150 -5.83 5.24 0.93
C ASP A 150 -6.27 3.79 0.69
N GLU A 151 -7.43 3.59 0.05
CA GLU A 151 -7.91 2.27 -0.33
C GLU A 151 -7.00 1.60 -1.37
N LEU A 152 -6.45 2.36 -2.32
CA LEU A 152 -5.48 1.81 -3.26
C LEU A 152 -4.22 1.32 -2.55
N LEU A 153 -3.72 2.07 -1.57
CA LEU A 153 -2.58 1.63 -0.75
C LEU A 153 -2.90 0.31 -0.03
N VAL A 154 -4.13 0.12 0.46
CA VAL A 154 -4.56 -1.17 1.02
C VAL A 154 -4.59 -2.25 -0.08
N GLU A 155 -5.22 -1.98 -1.22
CA GLU A 155 -5.35 -2.94 -2.33
C GLU A 155 -3.99 -3.47 -2.82
N THR A 156 -2.96 -2.61 -2.91
CA THR A 156 -1.69 -2.95 -3.55
C THR A 156 -0.56 -3.31 -2.57
N SER A 157 -0.71 -3.03 -1.27
CA SER A 157 0.40 -3.18 -0.33
C SER A 157 -0.03 -3.50 1.11
N ASP A 158 -1.26 -3.97 1.31
CA ASP A 158 -1.66 -4.49 2.61
C ASP A 158 -0.85 -5.72 3.02
N LEU A 159 -0.44 -5.73 4.28
CA LEU A 159 0.37 -6.78 4.88
C LEU A 159 -0.25 -7.29 6.19
N SER A 160 -1.57 -7.11 6.34
CA SER A 160 -2.36 -7.63 7.46
C SER A 160 -2.21 -9.14 7.64
N ILE A 161 -1.78 -9.86 6.59
CA ILE A 161 -1.46 -11.29 6.62
C ILE A 161 -0.46 -11.67 7.72
N PHE A 162 0.44 -10.77 8.13
CA PHE A 162 1.35 -10.99 9.25
C PHE A 162 0.65 -11.15 10.61
N CYS A 163 -0.59 -10.67 10.74
CA CYS A 163 -1.44 -10.95 11.91
C CYS A 163 -1.63 -12.46 12.11
N PHE A 164 -1.71 -13.23 11.02
CA PHE A 164 -1.91 -14.67 11.05
C PHE A 164 -0.60 -15.47 11.02
N TYR A 165 0.49 -14.86 10.53
CA TYR A 165 1.84 -15.41 10.53
C TYR A 165 2.75 -14.78 11.60
N SER A 166 2.21 -14.50 12.78
CA SER A 166 2.92 -13.79 13.88
C SER A 166 4.30 -14.37 14.23
N LYS A 167 4.42 -15.69 14.39
CA LYS A 167 5.70 -16.33 14.70
C LYS A 167 6.77 -16.00 13.65
N MET A 168 6.42 -16.15 12.37
CA MET A 168 7.32 -15.79 11.28
C MET A 168 7.67 -14.30 11.29
N PHE A 169 6.70 -13.45 11.64
CA PHE A 169 6.91 -12.01 11.72
C PHE A 169 7.88 -11.63 12.85
N GLU A 170 7.72 -12.23 14.03
CA GLU A 170 8.61 -12.08 15.18
C GLU A 170 10.02 -12.65 14.89
N ASP A 171 10.11 -13.84 14.29
CA ASP A 171 11.39 -14.46 13.91
C ASP A 171 12.18 -13.55 12.94
N GLN A 172 11.49 -12.93 11.98
CA GLN A 172 12.09 -11.97 11.03
C GLN A 172 12.50 -10.65 11.71
N PHE A 173 11.73 -10.18 12.70
CA PHE A 173 12.09 -9.02 13.51
C PHE A 173 13.39 -9.28 14.30
N HIS A 174 13.49 -10.42 14.99
CA HIS A 174 14.68 -10.78 15.75
C HIS A 174 15.91 -10.93 14.86
N MET A 175 15.77 -11.59 13.69
CA MET A 175 16.84 -11.67 12.70
C MET A 175 17.28 -10.27 12.22
N CYS A 176 16.34 -9.35 12.01
CA CYS A 176 16.62 -7.97 11.63
C CYS A 176 17.39 -7.23 12.72
N LEU A 177 17.00 -7.39 13.99
CA LEU A 177 17.61 -6.77 15.16
C LEU A 177 19.07 -7.21 15.34
N GLU A 178 19.35 -8.51 15.17
CA GLU A 178 20.68 -9.09 15.33
C GLU A 178 21.65 -8.76 14.20
N PHE A 179 21.16 -8.39 13.01
CA PHE A 179 21.99 -8.19 11.83
C PHE A 179 22.14 -6.69 11.48
N PRO A 180 23.28 -6.03 11.77
CA PRO A 180 23.43 -4.57 11.69
C PRO A 180 23.07 -3.96 10.33
N ALA A 181 23.36 -4.65 9.22
CA ALA A 181 23.07 -4.13 7.89
C ALA A 181 21.56 -4.11 7.55
N GLN A 182 20.76 -4.91 8.27
CA GLN A 182 19.30 -4.92 8.14
C GLN A 182 18.61 -4.16 9.28
N ASN A 183 19.22 -4.06 10.46
CA ASN A 183 18.67 -3.34 11.62
C ASN A 183 18.25 -1.89 11.29
N ARG A 184 18.91 -1.23 10.34
CA ARG A 184 18.48 0.10 9.83
C ARG A 184 17.03 0.15 9.31
N TYR A 185 16.45 -0.99 8.94
CA TYR A 185 15.09 -1.14 8.41
C TYR A 185 14.06 -1.64 9.43
N ILE A 186 14.48 -1.85 10.68
CA ILE A 186 13.68 -2.51 11.72
C ILE A 186 12.35 -1.79 12.04
N ILE A 187 12.27 -0.48 11.78
CA ILE A 187 11.05 0.31 11.98
C ILE A 187 9.87 -0.18 11.11
N ALA A 188 10.14 -0.90 10.02
CA ALA A 188 9.11 -1.48 9.17
C ALA A 188 8.16 -2.43 9.93
N PHE A 189 8.67 -3.17 10.91
CA PHE A 189 7.88 -4.15 11.67
C PHE A 189 6.78 -3.46 12.52
N PRO A 190 7.10 -2.47 13.38
CA PRO A 190 6.07 -1.65 14.03
C PRO A 190 5.08 -0.99 13.08
N LEU A 191 5.54 -0.47 11.92
CA LEU A 191 4.67 0.20 10.95
C LEU A 191 3.63 -0.76 10.35
N ILE A 192 4.03 -1.98 10.01
CA ILE A 192 3.15 -3.02 9.46
C ILE A 192 2.06 -3.45 10.45
N CYS A 193 2.26 -3.31 11.78
CA CYS A 193 1.19 -3.57 12.74
C CYS A 193 -0.05 -2.69 12.49
N ASN A 194 0.09 -1.51 11.86
CA ASN A 194 -1.03 -0.68 11.46
C ASN A 194 -1.93 -1.34 10.38
N HIS A 195 -1.42 -2.33 9.65
CA HIS A 195 -2.15 -3.02 8.60
C HIS A 195 -3.15 -4.03 9.15
N PHE A 196 -2.96 -4.51 10.38
CA PHE A 196 -3.70 -5.66 10.90
C PHE A 196 -5.21 -5.45 10.89
N GLN A 197 -5.70 -4.23 11.08
CA GLN A 197 -7.15 -3.97 11.06
C GLN A 197 -7.77 -4.12 9.66
N ASN A 198 -6.97 -4.06 8.59
CA ASN A 198 -7.45 -4.15 7.20
C ASN A 198 -7.97 -5.55 6.85
N CYS A 199 -7.60 -6.61 7.60
CA CYS A 199 -8.13 -7.94 7.36
C CYS A 199 -9.53 -8.18 7.96
N THR A 200 -10.08 -7.21 8.69
CA THR A 200 -11.40 -7.34 9.32
C THR A 200 -12.52 -7.09 8.32
N HIS A 201 -13.67 -7.73 8.54
CA HIS A 201 -14.85 -7.56 7.69
C HIS A 201 -16.09 -7.27 8.53
N GLU A 202 -17.02 -6.46 8.03
CA GLU A 202 -18.24 -6.08 8.75
C GLU A 202 -19.15 -7.28 9.09
N LEU A 203 -19.03 -8.38 8.34
CA LEU A 203 -19.75 -9.64 8.57
C LEU A 203 -19.12 -10.54 9.64
N CYS A 204 -17.93 -10.20 10.14
CA CYS A 204 -17.26 -10.92 11.23
C CYS A 204 -16.76 -9.89 12.28
N PRO A 205 -17.64 -9.14 12.95
CA PRO A 205 -17.24 -8.14 13.93
C PRO A 205 -16.57 -8.74 15.17
N GLU A 206 -16.78 -10.03 15.45
CA GLU A 206 -16.32 -10.73 16.64
C GLU A 206 -14.79 -10.79 16.74
N GLU A 207 -14.09 -10.89 15.61
CA GLU A 207 -12.62 -10.95 15.56
C GLU A 207 -11.94 -9.58 15.62
N ARG A 208 -12.67 -8.49 15.34
CA ARG A 208 -12.09 -7.14 15.18
C ARG A 208 -11.36 -6.66 16.42
N HIS A 209 -11.95 -6.86 17.60
CA HIS A 209 -11.32 -6.48 18.86
C HIS A 209 -10.04 -7.29 19.12
N HIS A 210 -10.08 -8.59 18.84
CA HIS A 210 -8.92 -9.46 19.04
C HIS A 210 -7.75 -9.07 18.13
N ILE A 211 -8.02 -8.80 16.85
CA ILE A 211 -7.01 -8.38 15.87
C ILE A 211 -6.39 -7.03 16.26
N ARG A 212 -7.21 -6.07 16.74
CA ARG A 212 -6.72 -4.77 17.21
C ARG A 212 -5.84 -4.89 18.45
N GLU A 213 -6.27 -5.64 19.46
CA GLU A 213 -5.44 -5.84 20.67
C GLU A 213 -4.13 -6.53 20.35
N ARG A 214 -4.15 -7.49 19.41
CA ARG A 214 -2.93 -8.13 18.93
C ARG A 214 -1.99 -7.15 18.26
N SER A 215 -2.48 -6.26 17.39
CA SER A 215 -1.64 -5.28 16.72
C SER A 215 -0.99 -4.31 17.70
N LEU A 216 -1.73 -3.88 18.73
CA LEU A 216 -1.24 -3.03 19.81
C LEU A 216 -0.20 -3.73 20.70
N SER A 217 -0.42 -5.02 20.99
CA SER A 217 0.54 -5.82 21.76
C SER A 217 1.87 -5.97 20.99
N VAL A 218 1.80 -6.37 19.72
CA VAL A 218 2.99 -6.63 18.89
C VAL A 218 3.80 -5.36 18.64
N VAL A 219 3.14 -4.24 18.34
CA VAL A 219 3.86 -2.95 18.12
C VAL A 219 4.60 -2.51 19.38
N ASN A 220 3.99 -2.68 20.57
CA ASN A 220 4.65 -2.33 21.83
C ASN A 220 5.88 -3.21 22.08
N ILE A 221 5.77 -4.53 21.85
CA ILE A 221 6.89 -5.47 22.00
C ILE A 221 8.05 -5.05 21.07
N PHE A 222 7.79 -4.79 19.79
CA PHE A 222 8.84 -4.41 18.86
C PHE A 222 9.54 -3.10 19.25
N LEU A 223 8.78 -2.07 19.61
CA LEU A 223 9.36 -0.79 20.03
C LEU A 223 10.17 -0.91 21.33
N GLU A 224 9.72 -1.77 22.26
CA GLU A 224 10.44 -2.05 23.50
C GLU A 224 11.77 -2.77 23.23
N GLU A 225 11.77 -3.81 22.41
CA GLU A 225 12.98 -4.56 22.06
C GLU A 225 13.98 -3.71 21.27
N MET A 226 13.51 -2.87 20.34
CA MET A 226 14.35 -1.88 19.65
C MET A 226 15.03 -0.92 20.64
N SER A 227 14.26 -0.44 21.63
CA SER A 227 14.77 0.49 22.64
C SER A 227 15.76 -0.18 23.59
N LYS A 228 15.51 -1.44 23.97
CA LYS A 228 16.43 -2.24 24.79
C LYS A 228 17.75 -2.48 24.05
N GLU A 229 17.70 -2.81 22.77
CA GLU A 229 18.92 -3.07 22.01
C GLU A 229 19.74 -1.79 21.84
N ALA A 230 19.10 -0.66 21.52
CA ALA A 230 19.78 0.63 21.49
C ALA A 230 20.45 0.97 22.84
N LYS A 231 19.76 0.71 23.95
CA LYS A 231 20.32 0.87 25.30
C LYS A 231 21.53 -0.04 25.53
N ASN A 232 21.47 -1.30 25.12
CA ASN A 232 22.57 -2.26 25.27
C ASN A 232 23.81 -1.78 24.50
N ILE A 233 23.62 -1.36 23.25
CA ILE A 233 24.70 -0.80 22.42
C ILE A 233 25.33 0.43 23.09
N ILE A 234 24.52 1.38 23.56
CA ILE A 234 25.00 2.58 24.27
C ILE A 234 25.78 2.19 25.54
N THR A 235 25.28 1.21 26.30
CA THR A 235 25.95 0.73 27.52
C THR A 235 27.34 0.16 27.21
N THR A 236 27.43 -0.69 26.19
CA THR A 236 28.72 -1.24 25.73
C THR A 236 29.69 -0.14 25.32
N ILE A 237 29.22 0.88 24.57
CA ILE A 237 30.04 2.03 24.20
C ILE A 237 30.53 2.78 25.45
N CYS A 238 29.65 3.01 26.43
CA CYS A 238 30.03 3.66 27.69
C CYS A 238 31.10 2.86 28.45
N ASP A 239 30.99 1.54 28.52
CA ASP A 239 31.97 0.67 29.19
C ASP A 239 33.34 0.71 28.50
N GLU A 240 33.36 0.73 27.16
CA GLU A 240 34.58 0.91 26.38
C GLU A 240 35.22 2.29 26.65
N GLN A 241 34.41 3.36 26.70
CA GLN A 241 34.91 4.71 27.00
C GLN A 241 35.44 4.83 28.44
N CYS A 242 34.80 4.18 29.40
CA CYS A 242 35.30 4.08 30.77
C CYS A 242 36.66 3.37 30.81
N THR A 243 36.81 2.28 30.07
CA THR A 243 38.09 1.54 29.96
C THR A 243 39.20 2.38 29.33
N LEU A 244 38.89 3.15 28.29
CA LEU A 244 39.84 4.08 27.68
C LEU A 244 40.23 5.21 28.62
N SER A 245 39.26 5.74 29.37
CA SER A 245 39.50 6.78 30.38
C SER A 245 40.36 6.27 31.54
N ASP A 246 40.15 5.02 31.97
CA ASP A 246 40.94 4.39 33.03
C ASP A 246 42.43 4.32 32.67
N LYS A 247 42.75 4.03 31.40
CA LYS A 247 44.14 4.00 30.90
C LYS A 247 44.86 5.35 30.97
N LEU A 248 44.13 6.46 31.07
CA LEU A 248 44.70 7.80 31.21
C LEU A 248 44.93 8.19 32.68
N LEU A 249 44.54 7.35 33.65
CA LEU A 249 44.71 7.67 35.06
C LEU A 249 46.20 7.66 35.45
N PRO A 250 46.62 8.55 36.37
CA PRO A 250 48.01 8.64 36.84
C PRO A 250 48.60 7.34 37.39
N LYS A 251 47.75 6.41 37.87
CA LYS A 251 48.16 5.08 38.35
C LYS A 251 48.91 4.25 37.29
N HIS A 252 48.72 4.57 36.01
CA HIS A 252 49.41 3.93 34.88
C HIS A 252 50.69 4.66 34.44
N CYS A 253 51.05 5.78 35.08
CA CYS A 253 52.26 6.55 34.79
C CYS A 253 53.40 6.32 35.80
N ALA A 254 53.19 5.51 36.84
CA ALA A 254 54.23 5.18 37.80
C ALA A 254 55.20 4.14 37.20
N GLY A 255 56.37 4.62 36.78
CA GLY A 255 57.55 3.82 36.43
C GLY A 255 58.72 4.18 37.31
#